data_AF-D4BKX4-F1
#
_entry.id   AF-D4BKX4-F1
#
_cell.length_a   1.000
_cell.length_b   1.000
_cell.length_c   1.000
_cell.angle_alpha   90.00
_cell.angle_beta   90.00
_cell.angle_gamma   90.00
#
_symmetry.space_group_name_H-M   'P 1'
#
loop_
_entity.id
_entity.type
_entity.pdbx_description
1 polymer ?
#
loop_
_entity_poly.entity_id
_entity_poly.type
_entity_poly.pdbx_seq_one_letter_code
_entity_poly.pdbx_strand_id
1 'polypeptide(L)'
;MSHDVETSSGNVYADLGEYDAEQMQLKAQLAMVIGEILQCKGLTQQQAAQMLGMTQPKLSNLLRGQFRGISEAKMLECLVKLGRDVEIVVGKEGNVQGTLKVSFG
;
A
#
# COMPACT_ATOMS: atom_id res chain seq x y z
N MET A 1 10.70 32.37 16.60
CA MET A 1 9.87 31.25 16.13
C MET A 1 10.71 30.00 16.32
N SER A 2 10.58 29.32 17.45
CA SER A 2 11.17 27.99 17.66
C SER A 2 10.35 27.00 16.83
N HIS A 3 11.00 26.33 15.88
CA HIS A 3 10.37 25.21 15.19
C HIS A 3 10.61 23.97 16.04
N ASP A 4 9.60 23.58 16.82
CA ASP A 4 9.57 22.27 17.46
C ASP A 4 9.35 21.22 16.37
N VAL A 5 10.33 20.33 16.21
CA VAL A 5 10.29 19.21 15.27
C VAL A 5 10.17 17.93 16.08
N GLU A 6 9.14 17.14 15.82
CA GLU A 6 8.92 15.85 16.48
C GLU A 6 9.47 14.71 15.61
N THR A 7 10.14 13.74 16.24
CA THR A 7 10.72 12.59 15.55
C THR A 7 9.62 11.57 15.25
N SER A 8 9.47 11.18 13.98
CA SER A 8 8.43 10.22 13.56
C SER A 8 8.65 8.83 14.16
N SER A 9 7.55 8.14 14.49
CA SER A 9 7.57 6.70 14.86
C SER A 9 7.91 5.77 13.68
N GLY A 10 8.01 6.31 12.46
CA GLY A 10 8.08 5.54 11.22
C GLY A 10 6.71 5.22 10.63
N ASN A 11 5.61 5.54 11.34
CA ASN A 11 4.25 5.51 10.82
C ASN A 11 3.60 6.89 10.98
N VAL A 12 3.59 7.67 9.90
CA VAL A 12 3.00 9.01 9.88
C VAL A 12 1.52 9.02 10.24
N TYR A 13 0.78 7.94 9.98
CA TYR A 13 -0.63 7.85 10.34
C TYR A 13 -0.82 7.66 11.85
N ALA A 14 0.10 6.92 12.50
CA ALA A 14 0.09 6.76 13.94
C ALA A 14 0.49 8.07 14.64
N ASP A 15 1.49 8.76 14.09
CA ASP A 15 1.95 10.07 14.58
C ASP A 15 0.81 11.12 14.52
N LEU A 16 -0.08 11.01 13.53
CA LEU A 16 -1.26 11.88 13.38
C LEU A 16 -2.50 11.40 14.13
N GLY A 17 -2.44 10.28 14.85
CA GLY A 17 -3.55 9.73 15.64
C GLY A 17 -4.69 9.12 14.81
N GLU A 18 -4.43 8.70 13.57
CA GLU A 18 -5.43 8.00 12.74
C GLU A 18 -5.71 6.60 13.31
N TYR A 19 -6.99 6.24 13.44
CA TYR A 19 -7.41 4.96 14.05
C TYR A 19 -6.97 3.74 13.24
N ASP A 20 -6.84 3.88 11.93
CA ASP A 20 -6.46 2.82 10.99
C ASP A 20 -5.00 2.91 10.54
N ALA A 21 -4.14 3.50 11.38
CA ALA A 21 -2.76 3.83 11.03
C ALA A 21 -1.94 2.67 10.43
N GLU A 22 -2.07 1.45 10.96
CA GLU A 22 -1.36 0.27 10.43
C GLU A 22 -1.87 -0.12 9.03
N GLN A 23 -3.19 -0.12 8.82
CA GLN A 23 -3.77 -0.37 7.50
C GLN A 23 -3.34 0.69 6.49
N MET A 24 -3.39 1.96 6.88
CA MET A 24 -3.02 3.06 6.02
C MET A 24 -1.53 3.00 5.64
N GLN A 25 -0.66 2.67 6.58
CA GLN A 25 0.76 2.47 6.32
C GLN A 25 1.01 1.30 5.36
N LEU A 26 0.28 0.18 5.54
CA LEU A 26 0.38 -0.96 4.64
C LEU A 26 -0.08 -0.60 3.22
N LYS A 27 -1.24 0.05 3.08
CA LYS A 27 -1.74 0.48 1.77
C LYS A 27 -0.81 1.48 1.10
N ALA A 28 -0.19 2.40 1.86
CA ALA A 28 0.80 3.33 1.33
C ALA A 28 2.01 2.59 0.72
N GLN A 29 2.56 1.60 1.45
CA GLN A 29 3.67 0.79 0.96
C GLN A 29 3.28 -0.02 -0.28
N LEU A 30 2.11 -0.67 -0.27
CA LEU A 30 1.60 -1.40 -1.44
C LEU A 30 1.40 -0.47 -2.65
N ALA A 31 0.87 0.74 -2.46
CA ALA A 31 0.68 1.72 -3.53
C ALA A 31 2.02 2.16 -4.13
N MET A 32 3.02 2.38 -3.29
CA MET A 32 4.39 2.73 -3.70
C MET A 32 4.97 1.66 -4.60
N VAL A 33 4.97 0.40 -4.15
CA VAL A 33 5.51 -0.73 -4.94
C VAL A 33 4.76 -0.92 -6.26
N ILE A 34 3.42 -0.78 -6.26
CA ILE A 34 2.63 -0.80 -7.51
C ILE A 34 3.11 0.31 -8.45
N GLY A 35 3.26 1.54 -7.95
CA GLY A 35 3.71 2.69 -8.73
C GLY A 35 5.09 2.49 -9.35
N GLU A 36 6.04 1.99 -8.56
CA GLU A 36 7.41 1.70 -9.01
C GLU A 36 7.43 0.67 -10.14
N ILE A 37 6.68 -0.44 -10.00
CA ILE A 37 6.64 -1.47 -11.04
C ILE A 37 6.02 -0.92 -12.33
N LEU A 38 4.95 -0.13 -12.24
CA LEU A 38 4.33 0.50 -13.41
C LEU A 38 5.30 1.44 -14.13
N GLN A 39 6.07 2.23 -13.37
CA GLN A 39 7.10 3.11 -13.91
C GLN A 39 8.23 2.32 -14.59
N CYS A 40 8.75 1.27 -13.95
CA CYS A 40 9.79 0.41 -14.52
C CYS A 40 9.35 -0.29 -15.81
N LYS A 41 8.06 -0.66 -15.92
CA LYS A 41 7.50 -1.26 -17.13
C LYS A 41 7.17 -0.26 -18.25
N GLY A 42 7.30 1.05 -17.99
CA GLY A 42 6.98 2.10 -18.95
C GLY A 42 5.50 2.14 -19.37
N LEU A 43 4.60 1.66 -18.50
CA LEU A 43 3.18 1.58 -18.82
C LEU A 43 2.51 2.94 -18.67
N THR A 44 1.72 3.33 -19.66
CA THR A 44 0.79 4.45 -19.48
C THR A 44 -0.27 4.09 -18.43
N GLN A 45 -0.86 5.10 -17.79
CA GLN A 45 -1.94 4.88 -16.83
C GLN A 45 -3.13 4.11 -17.43
N GLN A 46 -3.43 4.29 -18.72
CA GLN A 46 -4.51 3.56 -19.38
C GLN A 46 -4.20 2.08 -19.56
N GLN A 47 -3.00 1.75 -20.06
CA GLN A 47 -2.55 0.35 -20.19
C GLN A 47 -2.49 -0.34 -18.83
N ALA A 48 -1.95 0.35 -17.83
CA ALA A 48 -1.88 -0.15 -16.47
C ALA A 48 -3.28 -0.39 -15.88
N ALA A 49 -4.23 0.53 -16.08
CA ALA A 49 -5.60 0.37 -15.60
C ALA A 49 -6.30 -0.85 -16.21
N GLN A 50 -6.15 -1.05 -17.53
CA GLN A 50 -6.67 -2.23 -18.22
C GLN A 50 -6.05 -3.52 -17.69
N MET A 51 -4.72 -3.58 -17.57
CA MET A 51 -4.00 -4.75 -17.07
C MET A 51 -4.40 -5.09 -15.63
N LEU A 52 -4.54 -4.09 -14.76
CA LEU A 52 -4.90 -4.29 -13.35
C LEU A 52 -6.39 -4.58 -13.15
N GLY A 53 -7.23 -4.36 -14.16
CA GLY A 53 -8.68 -4.53 -14.09
C GLY A 53 -9.33 -3.49 -13.18
N MET A 54 -8.93 -2.22 -13.32
CA MET A 54 -9.55 -1.08 -12.65
C MET A 54 -9.71 0.11 -13.61
N THR A 55 -10.50 1.11 -13.23
CA THR A 55 -10.68 2.31 -14.06
C THR A 55 -9.43 3.20 -13.99
N GLN A 56 -9.14 3.96 -15.06
CA GLN A 56 -8.03 4.91 -15.08
C GLN A 56 -8.10 5.93 -13.92
N PRO A 57 -9.26 6.52 -13.56
CA PRO A 57 -9.35 7.40 -12.39
C PRO A 57 -9.00 6.69 -11.09
N LYS A 58 -9.44 5.44 -10.90
CA LYS A 58 -9.14 4.65 -9.70
C LYS A 58 -7.63 4.38 -9.59
N LEU A 59 -6.97 4.06 -10.70
CA LEU A 59 -5.52 3.89 -10.72
C LEU A 59 -4.78 5.22 -10.46
N SER A 60 -5.24 6.32 -11.06
CA SER A 60 -4.63 7.64 -10.83
C SER A 60 -4.73 8.05 -9.36
N ASN A 61 -5.88 7.83 -8.73
CA ASN A 61 -6.08 8.09 -7.30
C ASN A 61 -5.16 7.22 -6.44
N LEU A 62 -5.06 5.92 -6.73
CA LEU A 62 -4.13 5.01 -6.07
C LEU A 62 -2.68 5.55 -6.10
N LEU A 63 -2.19 5.94 -7.28
CA LEU A 63 -0.83 6.45 -7.47
C LEU A 63 -0.59 7.83 -6.82
N ARG A 64 -1.66 8.56 -6.48
CA ARG A 64 -1.61 9.84 -5.77
C ARG A 64 -1.83 9.70 -4.26
N GLY A 65 -1.78 8.48 -3.72
CA GLY A 65 -1.99 8.21 -2.30
C GLY A 65 -3.46 8.20 -1.85
N GLN A 66 -4.41 8.26 -2.79
CA GLN A 66 -5.84 8.24 -2.52
C GLN A 66 -6.40 6.82 -2.60
N PHE A 67 -5.91 5.94 -1.73
CA PHE A 67 -6.22 4.50 -1.72
C PHE A 67 -7.16 4.05 -0.60
N ARG A 68 -7.73 4.98 0.18
CA ARG A 68 -8.71 4.66 1.26
C ARG A 68 -9.87 3.78 0.75
N GLY A 69 -10.36 4.01 -0.46
CA GLY A 69 -11.43 3.23 -1.10
C GLY A 69 -10.97 1.94 -1.82
N ILE A 70 -9.73 1.50 -1.63
CA ILE A 70 -9.17 0.28 -2.21
C ILE A 70 -8.79 -0.66 -1.07
N SER A 71 -9.22 -1.92 -1.17
CA SER A 71 -8.87 -2.95 -0.18
C SER A 71 -7.43 -3.42 -0.39
N GLU A 72 -6.77 -3.84 0.70
CA GLU A 72 -5.44 -4.45 0.66
C GLU A 72 -5.44 -5.66 -0.28
N ALA A 73 -6.47 -6.51 -0.21
CA ALA A 73 -6.63 -7.66 -1.10
C ALA A 73 -6.59 -7.26 -2.59
N LYS A 74 -7.22 -6.15 -2.97
CA LYS A 74 -7.17 -5.66 -4.36
C LYS A 74 -5.78 -5.18 -4.74
N MET A 75 -5.04 -4.58 -3.82
CA MET A 75 -3.67 -4.12 -4.04
C MET A 75 -2.70 -5.31 -4.18
N LEU A 76 -2.87 -6.34 -3.37
CA LEU A 76 -2.13 -7.60 -3.50
C LEU A 76 -2.44 -8.28 -4.85
N GLU A 77 -3.70 -8.31 -5.28
CA GLU A 77 -4.08 -8.81 -6.61
C GLU A 77 -3.38 -8.00 -7.73
N CYS A 78 -3.19 -6.69 -7.55
CA CYS A 78 -2.45 -5.88 -8.52
C CYS A 78 -0.98 -6.30 -8.60
N LEU A 79 -0.33 -6.57 -7.46
CA LEU A 79 1.05 -7.08 -7.44
C LEU A 79 1.17 -8.42 -8.17
N VAL A 80 0.21 -9.33 -7.96
CA VAL A 80 0.17 -10.61 -8.68
C VAL A 80 0.04 -10.40 -10.19
N LYS A 81 -0.87 -9.52 -10.64
CA LYS A 81 -1.01 -9.17 -12.07
C LYS A 81 0.23 -8.50 -12.65
N LEU A 82 1.02 -7.84 -11.81
CA LEU A 82 2.28 -7.23 -12.20
C LEU A 82 3.44 -8.23 -12.27
N GLY A 83 3.20 -9.51 -11.96
CA GLY A 83 4.21 -10.56 -11.98
C GLY A 83 5.07 -10.59 -10.72
N ARG A 84 4.53 -10.12 -9.58
CA ARG A 84 5.15 -10.31 -8.27
C ARG A 84 4.42 -11.43 -7.54
N ASP A 85 5.19 -12.37 -7.02
CA ASP A 85 4.66 -13.36 -6.10
C ASP A 85 4.32 -12.69 -4.76
N VAL A 86 3.19 -13.08 -4.18
CA VAL A 86 2.72 -12.59 -2.88
C VAL A 86 2.52 -13.80 -1.99
N GLU A 87 3.31 -13.88 -0.92
CA GLU A 87 3.18 -14.91 0.11
C GLU A 87 2.55 -14.30 1.37
N ILE A 88 1.52 -14.97 1.89
CA ILE A 88 0.90 -14.60 3.16
C ILE A 88 1.20 -15.69 4.17
N VAL A 89 2.02 -15.36 5.16
CA VAL A 89 2.39 -16.28 6.24
C VAL A 89 1.48 -16.03 7.43
N VAL A 90 0.75 -17.06 7.85
CA VAL A 90 -0.06 -17.02 9.07
C VAL A 90 0.77 -17.55 10.24
N GLY A 91 0.97 -16.71 11.25
CA GLY A 91 1.71 -17.06 12.46
C GLY A 91 0.97 -18.07 13.34
N LYS A 92 1.68 -18.60 14.34
CA LYS A 92 1.08 -19.47 15.37
C LYS A 92 0.05 -18.69 16.19
N GLU A 93 -0.92 -19.42 16.75
CA GLU A 93 -1.86 -18.87 17.72
C GLU A 93 -1.10 -18.27 18.92
N GLY A 94 -1.50 -17.08 19.33
CA GLY A 94 -0.97 -16.38 20.48
C GLY A 94 -2.08 -15.92 21.41
N ASN A 95 -1.73 -15.63 22.65
CA ASN A 95 -2.68 -15.14 23.67
C ASN A 95 -3.04 -13.65 23.51
N VAL A 96 -2.53 -13.00 22.45
CA VAL A 96 -2.77 -11.59 22.13
C VAL A 96 -3.17 -11.48 20.66
N GLN A 97 -3.82 -10.38 20.30
CA GLN A 97 -4.19 -10.08 18.92
C GLN A 97 -2.94 -10.08 18.02
N GLY A 98 -3.01 -10.77 16.89
CA GLY A 98 -1.93 -10.83 15.91
C GLY A 98 -1.74 -9.52 15.15
N THR A 99 -0.59 -9.38 14.49
CA THR A 99 -0.24 -8.20 13.68
C THR A 99 -0.22 -8.57 12.20
N LEU A 100 -0.70 -7.67 11.34
CA LEU A 100 -0.49 -7.79 9.89
C LEU A 100 0.83 -7.12 9.51
N LYS A 101 1.78 -7.89 8.97
CA LYS A 101 3.06 -7.36 8.48
C LYS A 101 3.28 -7.85 7.06
N VAL A 102 3.78 -6.96 6.21
CA VAL A 102 4.20 -7.29 4.84
C VAL A 102 5.66 -6.96 4.71
N SER A 103 6.43 -7.92 4.18
CA SER A 103 7.84 -7.74 3.88
C SER A 103 7.99 -7.58 2.38
N PHE A 104 8.68 -6.53 1.94
CA PHE A 104 9.01 -6.30 0.55
C PHE A 104 10.45 -6.75 0.32
N GLY A 105 10.64 -7.65 -0.64
CA GLY A 105 11.95 -8.17 -1.04
C GLY A 105 12.64 -7.34 -2.10
#